data_AF-A0AAN9U4P4-F1
#
_entry.id   AF-A0AAN9U4P4-F1
#
_cell.length_a   1.000
_cell.length_b   1.000
_cell.length_c   1.000
_cell.angle_alpha   90.00
_cell.angle_beta   90.00
_cell.angle_gamma   90.00
#
_symmetry.space_group_name_H-M   'P 1'
#
loop_
_entity.id
_entity.type
_entity.pdbx_description
1 polymer ?
#
loop_
_entity_poly.entity_id
_entity_poly.type
_entity_poly.pdbx_seq_one_letter_code
_entity_poly.pdbx_strand_id
1 'polypeptide(L)'
;MNGYLPDWIGPSAKLISQFPMQRELKIGSTWTPVERRANHSVMTYEIRVMCDEHYYGSGCANLCRPRDDNFGHYTCSPSGNVKCLEGWKGDYCTKREY
;
A
#
# COMPACT_ATOMS: atom_id res chain seq x y z
N MET A 1 -18.80 2.47 2.52
CA MET A 1 -18.00 3.70 2.72
C MET A 1 -18.90 4.87 2.32
N ASN A 2 -19.35 5.67 3.29
CA ASN A 2 -20.28 6.77 3.03
C ASN A 2 -19.59 7.85 2.19
N GLY A 3 -20.10 8.08 0.98
CA GLY A 3 -19.60 9.08 0.04
C GLY A 3 -20.14 10.47 0.34
N TYR A 4 -19.51 11.17 1.28
CA TYR A 4 -19.74 12.60 1.42
C TYR A 4 -18.97 13.33 0.32
N LEU A 5 -19.69 14.07 -0.53
CA LEU A 5 -19.10 14.95 -1.54
C LEU A 5 -18.44 16.14 -0.82
N PRO A 6 -17.23 16.58 -1.23
CA PRO A 6 -16.57 17.73 -0.63
C PRO A 6 -17.37 19.04 -0.78
N ASP A 7 -17.23 19.96 0.18
CA ASP A 7 -17.96 21.24 0.26
C ASP A 7 -17.76 22.19 -0.95
N TRP A 8 -16.75 21.96 -1.80
CA TRP A 8 -16.51 22.73 -3.03
C TRP A 8 -17.35 22.24 -4.22
N ILE A 9 -17.99 21.07 -4.11
CA ILE A 9 -19.00 20.62 -5.08
C ILE A 9 -20.29 21.36 -4.77
N GLY A 10 -20.44 22.54 -5.37
CA GLY A 10 -21.64 23.35 -5.20
C GLY A 10 -22.92 22.58 -5.58
N PRO A 11 -24.09 23.03 -5.07
CA PRO A 11 -25.37 22.33 -5.24
C PRO A 11 -25.83 22.15 -6.69
N SER A 12 -25.20 22.85 -7.63
CA SER A 12 -25.50 22.81 -9.08
C SER A 12 -24.58 21.87 -9.88
N ALA A 13 -23.70 21.11 -9.23
CA ALA A 13 -22.80 20.20 -9.92
C ALA A 13 -23.57 19.12 -10.69
N LYS A 14 -23.19 18.89 -11.95
CA LYS A 14 -23.74 17.84 -12.81
C LYS A 14 -22.64 16.84 -13.17
N LEU A 15 -22.95 15.55 -13.09
CA LEU A 15 -22.04 14.48 -13.50
C LEU A 15 -21.74 14.59 -15.00
N ILE A 16 -20.46 14.71 -15.37
CA ILE A 16 -20.04 14.77 -16.77
C ILE A 16 -19.95 13.36 -17.38
N SER A 17 -19.26 12.44 -16.71
CA SER A 17 -19.08 11.04 -17.16
C SER A 17 -18.66 10.16 -15.98
N GLN A 18 -19.01 8.87 -16.01
CA GLN A 18 -18.62 7.88 -15.01
C GLN A 18 -17.85 6.73 -15.67
N PHE A 19 -16.74 6.31 -15.07
CA PHE A 19 -15.86 5.28 -15.59
C PHE A 19 -15.61 4.18 -14.55
N PRO A 20 -16.52 3.20 -14.39
CA PRO A 20 -16.26 2.06 -13.50
C PRO A 20 -15.04 1.28 -14.02
N MET A 21 -14.21 0.79 -13.10
CA MET A 21 -13.00 0.03 -13.39
C MET A 21 -12.93 -1.19 -12.49
N GLN A 22 -12.76 -2.37 -13.09
CA GLN A 22 -12.47 -3.62 -12.39
C GLN A 22 -11.24 -4.24 -13.05
N ARG A 23 -10.11 -4.23 -12.33
CA ARG A 23 -8.82 -4.74 -12.80
C ARG A 23 -7.94 -5.08 -11.60
N GLU A 24 -7.18 -6.15 -11.74
CA GLU A 24 -6.11 -6.49 -10.79
C GLU A 24 -4.85 -5.66 -11.09
N LEU A 25 -4.27 -5.08 -10.04
CA LEU A 25 -3.00 -4.37 -10.10
C LEU A 25 -2.05 -5.00 -9.08
N LYS A 26 -0.82 -5.27 -9.53
CA LYS A 26 0.25 -5.70 -8.63
C LYS A 26 0.71 -4.52 -7.79
N ILE A 27 1.11 -4.80 -6.56
CA ILE A 27 1.79 -3.81 -5.71
C ILE A 27 3.11 -3.41 -6.38
N GLY A 28 3.40 -2.12 -6.42
CA GLY A 28 4.63 -1.61 -6.98
C GLY A 28 4.66 -0.10 -7.11
N SER A 29 5.87 0.46 -7.17
CA SER A 29 6.10 1.89 -7.29
C SER A 29 5.79 2.43 -8.69
N THR A 30 5.67 1.54 -9.69
CA THR A 30 5.40 1.87 -11.09
C THR A 30 3.95 2.31 -11.28
N TRP A 31 3.78 3.50 -11.84
CA TRP A 31 2.49 4.03 -12.25
C TRP A 31 1.94 3.28 -13.47
N THR A 32 0.65 2.95 -13.43
CA THR A 32 -0.08 2.38 -14.57
C THR A 32 -0.93 3.47 -15.21
N PRO A 33 -0.62 3.91 -16.44
CA PRO A 33 -1.43 4.89 -17.14
C PRO A 33 -2.77 4.26 -17.55
N VAL A 34 -3.83 5.05 -17.42
CA VAL A 34 -5.20 4.69 -17.81
C VAL A 34 -5.80 5.83 -18.61
N GLU A 35 -6.30 5.50 -19.80
CA GLU A 35 -7.15 6.37 -20.60
C GLU A 35 -8.56 5.77 -20.65
N ARG A 36 -9.58 6.57 -20.34
CA ARG A 36 -10.99 6.21 -20.47
C ARG A 36 -11.68 7.21 -21.37
N ARG A 37 -12.49 6.71 -22.29
CA ARG A 37 -13.20 7.51 -23.29
C ARG A 37 -14.71 7.25 -23.18
N ALA A 38 -15.48 8.31 -23.19
CA ALA A 38 -16.92 8.30 -23.44
C ALA A 38 -17.22 9.06 -24.74
N ASN A 39 -18.49 9.21 -25.08
CA ASN A 39 -18.92 9.85 -26.33
C ASN A 39 -18.43 11.30 -26.48
N HIS A 40 -18.31 12.04 -25.37
CA HIS A 40 -17.96 13.46 -25.37
C HIS A 40 -16.89 13.83 -24.34
N SER A 41 -16.19 12.84 -23.78
CA SER A 41 -15.18 13.08 -22.74
C SER A 41 -14.06 12.05 -22.80
N VAL A 42 -12.87 12.47 -22.38
CA VAL A 42 -11.70 11.62 -22.19
C VAL A 42 -11.13 11.92 -20.82
N MET A 43 -10.79 10.88 -20.07
CA MET A 43 -10.15 10.96 -18.77
C MET A 43 -8.85 10.16 -18.82
N THR A 44 -7.73 10.85 -18.64
CA THR A 44 -6.40 10.25 -18.50
C THR A 44 -5.93 10.42 -17.06
N TYR A 45 -5.47 9.33 -16.46
CA TYR A 45 -4.99 9.31 -15.09
C TYR A 45 -4.00 8.16 -14.90
N GLU A 46 -3.24 8.22 -13.82
CA GLU A 46 -2.30 7.16 -13.46
C GLU A 46 -2.67 6.59 -12.10
N ILE A 47 -2.57 5.26 -11.97
CA ILE A 47 -2.86 4.55 -10.71
C ILE A 47 -1.73 3.62 -10.35
N ARG A 48 -1.49 3.46 -9.04
CA ARG A 48 -0.60 2.45 -8.47
C ARG A 48 -1.14 1.96 -7.14
N VAL A 49 -0.74 0.76 -6.74
CA VAL A 49 -1.04 0.18 -5.43
C VAL A 49 0.27 0.02 -4.68
N MET A 50 0.32 0.58 -3.47
CA MET A 50 1.48 0.55 -2.60
C MET A 50 1.04 0.05 -1.23
N CYS A 51 1.97 -0.58 -0.50
CA CYS A 51 1.73 -0.86 0.91
C CYS A 51 1.97 0.37 1.76
N ASP A 52 1.22 0.43 2.85
CA ASP A 52 1.52 1.35 3.94
C ASP A 52 2.88 1.02 4.56
N GLU A 53 3.40 1.98 5.32
CA GLU A 53 4.66 1.83 6.01
C GLU A 53 4.68 0.56 6.86
N HIS A 54 5.77 -0.21 6.74
CA HIS A 54 6.00 -1.47 7.45
C HIS A 54 5.09 -2.65 7.06
N TYR A 55 4.25 -2.50 6.04
CA TYR A 55 3.51 -3.59 5.43
C TYR A 55 4.17 -4.05 4.14
N TYR A 56 4.26 -5.36 3.96
CA TYR A 56 4.99 -5.99 2.86
C TYR A 56 4.19 -7.14 2.24
N GLY A 57 4.76 -7.72 1.19
CA GLY A 57 4.18 -8.86 0.46
C GLY A 57 3.17 -8.42 -0.60
N SER A 58 2.70 -9.38 -1.40
CA SER A 58 1.81 -9.16 -2.55
C SER A 58 0.39 -8.68 -2.20
N GLY A 59 0.02 -8.71 -0.91
CA GLY A 59 -1.26 -8.20 -0.42
C GLY A 59 -1.15 -7.20 0.72
N CYS A 60 0.05 -6.64 0.98
CA CYS A 60 0.30 -5.73 2.11
C CYS A 60 -0.16 -6.28 3.47
N ALA A 61 -0.09 -7.61 3.66
CA ALA A 61 -0.57 -8.27 4.87
C ALA A 61 0.57 -8.60 5.85
N ASN A 62 1.83 -8.55 5.41
CA ASN A 62 2.98 -8.89 6.23
C ASN A 62 3.44 -7.64 6.98
N LEU A 63 3.10 -7.52 8.26
CA LEU A 63 3.58 -6.43 9.11
C LEU A 63 4.97 -6.75 9.66
N CYS A 64 5.94 -5.87 9.41
CA CYS A 64 7.25 -5.90 10.06
C CYS A 64 7.77 -4.50 10.33
N ARG A 65 7.87 -4.15 11.62
CA ARG A 65 8.51 -2.91 12.07
C ARG A 65 9.88 -3.25 12.65
N PRO A 66 10.99 -2.71 12.12
CA PRO A 66 12.32 -2.91 12.71
C PRO A 66 12.29 -2.54 14.20
N ARG A 67 13.01 -3.31 15.01
CA ARG A 67 13.04 -3.15 16.47
C ARG A 67 14.40 -3.51 17.01
N ASP A 68 14.87 -2.74 17.99
CA ASP A 68 16.11 -3.00 18.71
C ASP A 68 15.94 -2.56 20.17
N ASP A 69 15.16 -3.34 20.91
CA ASP A 69 14.82 -3.10 22.32
C ASP A 69 14.59 -4.44 23.04
N ASN A 70 14.17 -4.39 24.31
CA ASN A 70 13.95 -5.60 25.13
C ASN A 70 12.96 -6.62 24.54
N PHE A 71 12.14 -6.24 23.55
CA PHE A 71 11.15 -7.09 22.89
C PHE A 71 11.61 -7.64 21.54
N GLY A 72 12.82 -7.30 21.07
CA GLY A 72 13.41 -7.89 19.88
C GLY A 72 14.52 -7.07 19.27
N HIS A 73 15.45 -7.78 18.63
CA HIS A 73 16.62 -7.21 17.97
C HIS A 73 16.66 -7.66 16.50
N TYR A 74 15.95 -6.95 15.63
CA TYR A 74 15.76 -7.35 14.25
C TYR A 74 15.49 -6.20 13.26
N THR A 75 15.85 -6.46 12.00
CA THR A 75 15.42 -5.67 10.84
C THR A 75 14.37 -6.43 10.03
N CYS A 76 13.80 -5.78 9.02
CA CYS A 76 12.81 -6.37 8.13
C CYS A 76 13.42 -6.63 6.75
N SER A 77 13.17 -7.82 6.19
CA SER A 77 13.50 -8.12 4.80
C SER A 77 12.60 -7.32 3.84
N PRO A 78 12.95 -7.25 2.53
CA PRO A 78 12.06 -6.70 1.52
C PRO A 78 10.69 -7.40 1.40
N SER A 79 10.59 -8.65 1.88
CA SER A 79 9.34 -9.43 1.93
C SER A 79 8.57 -9.26 3.25
N GLY A 80 9.09 -8.47 4.20
CA GLY A 80 8.51 -8.27 5.52
C GLY A 80 8.80 -9.38 6.52
N ASN A 81 9.82 -10.20 6.29
CA ASN A 81 10.25 -11.22 7.25
C ASN A 81 11.21 -10.60 8.28
N VAL A 82 11.08 -11.04 9.53
CA VAL A 82 11.99 -10.69 10.62
C VAL A 82 13.39 -11.25 10.33
N LYS A 83 14.41 -10.39 10.45
CA LYS A 83 15.82 -10.74 10.32
C LYS A 83 16.56 -10.33 11.58
N CYS A 84 17.00 -11.29 12.38
CA CYS A 84 17.74 -11.01 13.61
C CYS A 84 19.03 -10.24 13.32
N LEU A 85 19.34 -9.32 14.23
CA LEU A 85 20.65 -8.69 14.28
C LEU A 85 21.71 -9.72 14.73
N GLU A 86 22.98 -9.43 14.47
CA GLU A 86 24.09 -10.30 14.85
C GLU A 86 24.08 -10.60 16.35
N GLY A 87 24.26 -11.88 16.71
CA GLY A 87 24.24 -12.35 18.09
C GLY A 87 22.83 -12.56 18.67
N TRP A 88 21.77 -12.48 17.86
CA TRP A 88 20.38 -12.71 18.27
C TRP A 88 19.70 -13.80 17.46
N LYS A 89 18.81 -14.56 18.10
CA LYS A 89 18.06 -15.67 17.49
C LYS A 89 16.66 -15.87 18.08
N GLY A 90 15.90 -16.76 17.45
CA GLY A 90 14.50 -17.08 17.78
C GLY A 90 13.52 -16.24 16.96
N ASP A 91 12.24 -16.62 17.00
CA ASP A 91 11.21 -16.07 16.10
C ASP A 91 11.04 -14.53 16.19
N TYR A 92 11.34 -13.95 17.35
CA TYR A 92 11.31 -12.51 17.61
C TYR A 92 12.69 -11.93 17.96
N CYS A 93 13.76 -12.68 17.75
CA CYS A 93 15.14 -12.25 17.99
C CYS A 93 15.38 -11.71 19.41
N THR A 94 14.84 -12.41 20.41
CA THR A 94 14.92 -12.04 21.83
C THR A 94 15.92 -12.88 22.62
N LYS A 95 16.52 -13.91 21.99
CA LYS A 95 17.51 -14.79 22.63
C LYS A 95 18.89 -14.50 22.07
N ARG A 96 19.92 -14.51 22.92
CA ARG A 96 21.31 -14.42 22.46
C ARG A 96 21.74 -15.71 21.75
N GLU A 97 22.51 -15.56 20.69
CA GLU A 97 23.19 -16.67 20.03
C GLU A 97 24.51 -16.94 20.77
N TYR A 98 24.55 -18.03 21.53
CA TYR A 98 25.74 -18.58 22.18
C TYR A 98 26.36 -19.68 21.34
#